data_AF-A0A418M5U1-F1
#
_entry.id   AF-A0A418M5U1-F1
#
_cell.length_a   1.000
_cell.length_b   1.000
_cell.length_c   1.000
_cell.angle_alpha   90.00
_cell.angle_beta   90.00
_cell.angle_gamma   90.00
#
_symmetry.space_group_name_H-M   'P 1'
#
loop_
_entity.id
_entity.type
_entity.pdbx_description
1 polymer ?
#
loop_
_entity_poly.entity_id
_entity_poly.type
_entity_poly.pdbx_seq_one_letter_code
_entity_poly.pdbx_strand_id
1 'polypeptide(L)'
;MKRLLIQGLVASFVWLLAGPVLGQGGISLNKIVAKVDNYYVLKSDLEEAYQSYVGQNQTPPQKCQLLESLVINKMMLAKADIDSVVVDDKLVDSELDARMSYMIQQFGSEKNIVEAYGKSLEMLKSELRQQVKDQKVVQKMQQKITDDMKVTPREVRKFFDAIPKDSLPYMPAEVEVGQIVRYAKPTKEQKDALRQRLLDIKKRVQAGEDFAALAKEFSEDVGSAQNGGDLGYAKRGMMVAPFEGAALKLKPNEMSDVVESEFGLHLIQLLDTRGAEYHARHILLRPDYNRLDTSEPTHFLDSLRTLIKVDSVKFEKAARDFSEDKTSADAGGLLRDPQSGSSRLAMDGSMEYSLFTLLDTMTVGSVSAPLPYRTEDGKSAVRILYFKSKVQPHTADFKLDFEKLQNIVLTNKKNRAIDDWFRKSVGDVYITVDPEYQGCRIFGTSQASAAGTGGGGE
;
A
#
# COMPACT_ATOMS: atom_id res chain seq x y z
N MET A 1 -21.10 -3.18 -38.60
CA MET A 1 -19.72 -3.54 -38.98
C MET A 1 -18.80 -2.35 -38.75
N LYS A 2 -17.88 -2.52 -37.79
CA LYS A 2 -16.59 -1.80 -37.59
C LYS A 2 -16.61 -0.27 -37.70
N ARG A 3 -16.83 0.39 -36.55
CA ARG A 3 -16.11 1.59 -36.06
C ARG A 3 -16.87 2.14 -34.86
N LEU A 4 -16.55 1.69 -33.66
CA LEU A 4 -16.77 2.41 -32.40
C LEU A 4 -16.08 1.58 -31.30
N LEU A 5 -15.50 2.26 -30.30
CA LEU A 5 -14.57 1.75 -29.27
C LEU A 5 -13.09 1.80 -29.68
N ILE A 6 -12.56 3.03 -29.79
CA ILE A 6 -11.18 3.26 -29.36
C ILE A 6 -11.26 3.36 -27.84
N GLN A 7 -10.97 2.26 -27.16
CA GLN A 7 -10.77 2.25 -25.72
C GLN A 7 -9.53 3.12 -25.43
N GLY A 8 -9.72 4.18 -24.65
CA GLY A 8 -8.61 4.90 -24.03
C GLY A 8 -7.99 4.00 -22.96
N LEU A 9 -7.00 3.22 -23.38
CA LEU A 9 -6.18 2.39 -22.51
C LEU A 9 -5.04 3.27 -21.95
N VAL A 10 -5.40 4.14 -21.01
CA VAL A 10 -4.42 4.59 -20.02
C VAL A 10 -4.61 3.65 -18.83
N ALA A 11 -3.89 2.53 -18.87
CA ALA A 11 -3.81 1.64 -17.73
C ALA A 11 -3.29 2.48 -16.55
N SER A 12 -4.10 2.62 -15.51
CA SER A 12 -3.62 3.09 -14.21
C SER A 12 -2.57 2.08 -13.76
N PHE A 13 -1.30 2.43 -13.97
CA PHE A 13 -0.14 1.61 -13.67
C PHE A 13 0.04 1.61 -12.14
N VAL A 14 -0.77 0.79 -11.45
CA VAL A 14 -0.42 0.36 -10.10
C VAL A 14 0.69 -0.65 -10.29
N TRP A 15 1.94 -0.20 -10.09
CA TRP A 15 3.08 -1.10 -9.87
C TRP A 15 2.85 -1.83 -8.55
N LEU A 16 1.99 -2.84 -8.56
CA LEU A 16 2.18 -3.97 -7.67
C LEU A 16 3.39 -4.70 -8.20
N LEU A 17 4.47 -4.66 -7.41
CA LEU A 17 5.74 -5.30 -7.69
C LEU A 17 5.48 -6.76 -8.05
N ALA A 18 5.60 -7.09 -9.33
CA ALA A 18 5.75 -8.48 -9.75
C ALA A 18 7.01 -9.00 -9.05
N GLY A 19 6.88 -10.11 -8.31
CA GLY A 19 8.02 -10.81 -7.74
C GLY A 19 9.01 -11.21 -8.84
N PRO A 20 10.30 -11.44 -8.51
CA PRO A 20 11.27 -11.81 -9.52
C PRO A 20 10.89 -13.18 -10.10
N VAL A 21 10.62 -13.22 -11.39
CA VAL A 21 10.91 -14.42 -12.17
C VAL A 21 12.43 -14.49 -12.23
N LEU A 22 13.03 -15.49 -11.57
CA LEU A 22 14.44 -15.82 -11.76
C LEU A 22 14.62 -16.30 -13.20
N GLY A 23 14.75 -15.35 -14.12
CA GLY A 23 15.10 -15.58 -15.51
C GLY A 23 16.60 -15.79 -15.63
N GLN A 24 17.02 -17.03 -15.85
CA GLN A 24 18.30 -17.30 -16.49
C GLN A 24 18.25 -16.75 -17.91
N GLY A 25 18.79 -15.54 -18.10
CA GLY A 25 18.92 -14.90 -19.41
C GLY A 25 20.02 -13.87 -19.33
N GLY A 26 21.15 -14.15 -19.98
CA GLY A 26 22.31 -13.28 -20.00
C GLY A 26 21.96 -11.85 -20.36
N ILE A 27 22.52 -10.94 -19.58
CA ILE A 27 22.63 -9.50 -19.79
C ILE A 27 22.78 -9.17 -21.29
N SER A 28 21.70 -8.68 -21.91
CA SER A 28 21.75 -7.86 -23.13
C SER A 28 21.52 -6.41 -22.70
N LEU A 29 22.48 -5.87 -21.94
CA LEU A 29 22.42 -4.51 -21.43
C LEU A 29 22.81 -3.51 -22.54
N ASN A 30 22.03 -2.42 -22.64
CA ASN A 30 22.39 -1.12 -23.21
C ASN A 30 22.06 -0.80 -24.68
N LYS A 31 21.01 -1.38 -25.29
CA LYS A 31 20.43 -0.74 -26.49
C LYS A 31 19.39 0.29 -26.07
N ILE A 32 19.66 1.57 -26.36
CA ILE A 32 18.67 2.65 -26.27
C ILE A 32 17.68 2.47 -27.42
N VAL A 33 16.40 2.28 -27.11
CA VAL A 33 15.34 2.11 -28.12
C VAL A 33 14.56 3.38 -28.36
N ALA A 34 14.54 4.30 -27.39
CA ALA A 34 14.08 5.67 -27.57
C ALA A 34 14.78 6.62 -26.59
N LYS A 35 14.82 7.90 -26.93
CA LYS A 35 15.35 8.99 -26.11
C LYS A 35 14.38 10.16 -26.15
N VAL A 36 14.14 10.77 -24.99
CA VAL A 36 13.33 11.98 -24.79
C VAL A 36 14.17 12.97 -23.98
N ASP A 37 14.75 13.96 -24.65
CA ASP A 37 15.75 14.87 -24.06
C ASP A 37 16.85 14.12 -23.30
N ASN A 38 16.92 14.26 -21.97
CA ASN A 38 17.93 13.61 -21.12
C ASN A 38 17.50 12.23 -20.62
N TYR A 39 16.30 11.77 -20.98
CA TYR A 39 15.73 10.51 -20.55
C TYR A 39 15.81 9.45 -21.64
N TYR A 40 16.17 8.24 -21.25
CA TYR A 40 16.37 7.11 -22.16
C TYR A 40 15.36 6.00 -21.86
N VAL A 41 14.87 5.37 -22.91
CA VAL A 41 14.14 4.11 -22.84
C VAL A 41 15.07 3.02 -23.36
N LEU A 42 15.38 2.06 -22.51
CA LEU A 42 16.23 0.93 -22.84
C LEU A 42 15.40 -0.25 -23.35
N LYS A 43 16.04 -1.13 -24.12
CA LYS A 43 15.43 -2.39 -24.52
C LYS A 43 15.04 -3.25 -23.31
N SER A 44 15.82 -3.20 -22.24
CA SER A 44 15.51 -3.85 -20.96
C SER A 44 14.21 -3.32 -20.36
N ASP A 45 13.98 -2.00 -20.39
CA ASP A 45 12.75 -1.40 -19.86
C ASP A 45 11.50 -1.94 -20.58
N LEU A 46 11.59 -2.11 -21.89
CA LEU A 46 10.51 -2.67 -22.71
C LEU A 46 10.26 -4.15 -22.41
N GLU A 47 11.32 -4.93 -22.22
CA GLU A 47 11.22 -6.34 -21.88
C GLU A 47 10.70 -6.53 -20.46
N GLU A 48 11.21 -5.76 -19.48
CA GLU A 48 10.73 -5.77 -18.09
C GLU A 48 9.24 -5.40 -18.02
N ALA A 49 8.82 -4.37 -18.75
CA ALA A 49 7.41 -3.99 -18.85
C ALA A 49 6.56 -5.10 -19.48
N TYR A 50 7.09 -5.83 -20.47
CA TYR A 50 6.39 -6.98 -21.06
C TYR A 50 6.28 -8.14 -20.06
N GLN A 51 7.39 -8.49 -19.40
CA GLN A 51 7.47 -9.59 -18.44
C GLN A 51 6.60 -9.33 -17.20
N SER A 52 6.40 -8.08 -16.79
CA SER A 52 5.50 -7.77 -15.67
C SER A 52 4.04 -8.15 -15.96
N TYR A 53 3.57 -8.01 -17.20
CA TYR A 53 2.24 -8.48 -17.59
C TYR A 53 2.16 -10.01 -17.58
N VAL A 54 3.16 -10.67 -18.15
CA VAL A 54 3.23 -12.14 -18.19
C VAL A 54 3.26 -12.72 -16.77
N GLY A 55 4.06 -12.14 -15.87
CA GLY A 55 4.14 -12.54 -14.47
C GLY A 55 2.84 -12.35 -13.69
N GLN A 56 1.97 -11.45 -14.12
CA GLN A 56 0.62 -11.25 -13.56
C GLN A 56 -0.46 -12.10 -14.26
N ASN A 57 -0.07 -13.04 -15.14
CA ASN A 57 -0.98 -13.80 -16.01
C ASN A 57 -1.90 -12.91 -16.86
N GLN A 58 -1.44 -11.71 -17.20
CA GLN A 58 -2.16 -10.77 -18.06
C GLN A 58 -1.62 -10.85 -19.48
N THR A 59 -2.48 -10.60 -20.46
CA THR A 59 -2.05 -10.50 -21.86
C THR A 59 -1.33 -9.16 -22.06
N PRO A 60 -0.03 -9.17 -22.42
CA PRO A 60 0.71 -7.93 -22.64
C PRO A 60 0.17 -7.17 -23.86
N PRO A 61 0.13 -5.83 -23.83
CA PRO A 61 -0.12 -5.01 -25.00
C PRO A 61 0.90 -5.29 -26.12
N GLN A 62 0.60 -4.81 -27.33
CA GLN A 62 1.57 -4.92 -28.42
C GLN A 62 2.86 -4.16 -28.06
N LYS A 63 4.02 -4.68 -28.48
CA LYS A 63 5.33 -4.08 -28.15
C LYS A 63 5.42 -2.59 -28.47
N CYS A 64 4.81 -2.15 -29.58
CA CYS A 64 4.76 -0.73 -29.94
C CYS A 64 3.95 0.12 -28.96
N GLN A 65 2.86 -0.40 -28.40
CA GLN A 65 2.04 0.31 -27.40
C GLN A 65 2.79 0.40 -26.06
N LEU A 66 3.53 -0.65 -25.68
CA LEU A 66 4.38 -0.63 -24.49
C LEU A 66 5.51 0.41 -24.65
N LEU A 67 6.18 0.43 -25.80
CA LEU A 67 7.20 1.44 -26.10
C LEU A 67 6.61 2.86 -26.06
N GLU A 68 5.43 3.06 -26.64
CA GLU A 68 4.72 4.34 -26.60
C GLU A 68 4.47 4.80 -25.16
N SER A 69 3.98 3.92 -24.29
CA SER A 69 3.77 4.20 -22.85
C SER A 69 5.07 4.58 -22.13
N LEU A 70 6.18 3.88 -22.40
CA LEU A 70 7.48 4.19 -21.81
C LEU A 70 7.98 5.58 -22.26
N VAL A 71 7.81 5.91 -23.54
CA VAL A 71 8.18 7.23 -24.06
C VAL A 71 7.30 8.33 -23.46
N ILE A 72 5.99 8.09 -23.27
CA ILE A 72 5.09 9.02 -22.56
C ILE A 72 5.58 9.28 -21.14
N ASN A 73 5.96 8.24 -20.40
CA ASN A 73 6.50 8.39 -19.05
C ASN A 73 7.79 9.23 -19.03
N LYS A 74 8.72 8.98 -19.96
CA LYS A 74 9.95 9.79 -20.07
C LYS A 74 9.68 11.23 -20.48
N MET A 75 8.66 11.47 -21.30
CA MET A 75 8.21 12.82 -21.62
C MET A 75 7.63 13.56 -20.43
N MET A 76 6.86 12.88 -19.56
CA MET A 76 6.37 13.51 -18.32
C MET A 76 7.52 13.97 -17.43
N LEU A 77 8.62 13.21 -17.37
CA LEU A 77 9.84 13.61 -16.65
C LEU A 77 10.51 14.82 -17.30
N ALA A 78 10.72 14.79 -18.61
CA ALA A 78 11.32 15.91 -19.35
C ALA A 78 10.51 17.21 -19.19
N LYS A 79 9.18 17.12 -19.31
CA LYS A 79 8.28 18.26 -19.08
C LYS A 79 8.25 18.68 -17.62
N ALA A 80 8.36 17.77 -16.67
CA ALA A 80 8.47 18.13 -15.26
C ALA A 80 9.74 18.95 -15.00
N ASP A 81 10.87 18.63 -15.63
CA ASP A 81 12.10 19.44 -15.53
C ASP A 81 11.90 20.84 -16.12
N ILE A 82 11.33 20.93 -17.33
CA ILE A 82 11.03 22.21 -18.00
C ILE A 82 10.08 23.07 -17.15
N ASP A 83 9.04 22.45 -16.61
CA ASP A 83 7.99 23.12 -15.83
C ASP A 83 8.35 23.23 -14.34
N SER A 84 9.58 22.86 -13.95
CA SER A 84 10.12 22.91 -12.59
C SER A 84 9.24 22.20 -11.54
N VAL A 85 8.69 21.03 -11.89
CA VAL A 85 7.89 20.20 -11.01
C VAL A 85 8.79 19.29 -10.19
N VAL A 86 9.07 19.69 -8.95
CA VAL A 86 9.99 18.98 -8.04
C VAL A 86 9.23 18.26 -6.94
N VAL A 87 9.75 17.13 -6.46
CA VAL A 87 9.23 16.37 -5.31
C VAL A 87 10.17 16.54 -4.12
N ASP A 88 9.61 16.59 -2.90
CA ASP A 88 10.38 16.65 -1.65
C ASP A 88 11.18 15.36 -1.46
N ASP A 89 12.48 15.49 -1.20
CA ASP A 89 13.38 14.37 -0.94
C ASP A 89 12.92 13.53 0.25
N LYS A 90 12.29 14.13 1.28
CA LYS A 90 11.75 13.37 2.42
C LYS A 90 10.68 12.38 2.01
N LEU A 91 9.83 12.76 1.05
CA LEU A 91 8.80 11.86 0.52
C LEU A 91 9.46 10.72 -0.27
N VAL A 92 10.45 11.03 -1.10
CA VAL A 92 11.22 10.02 -1.85
C VAL A 92 11.89 9.02 -0.90
N ASP A 93 12.52 9.50 0.16
CA ASP A 93 13.21 8.66 1.13
C ASP A 93 12.21 7.77 1.90
N SER A 94 11.05 8.31 2.32
CA SER A 94 10.02 7.52 3.01
C SER A 94 9.44 6.39 2.15
N GLU A 95 9.29 6.64 0.84
CA GLU A 95 8.76 5.67 -0.12
C GLU A 95 9.80 4.62 -0.51
N LEU A 96 11.07 5.03 -0.57
CA LEU A 96 12.20 4.11 -0.68
C LEU A 96 12.26 3.18 0.52
N ASP A 97 12.15 3.71 1.74
CA ASP A 97 12.16 2.91 2.97
C ASP A 97 11.02 1.89 2.98
N ALA A 98 9.79 2.32 2.67
CA ALA A 98 8.64 1.42 2.56
C ALA A 98 8.87 0.30 1.51
N ARG A 99 9.44 0.65 0.35
CA ARG A 99 9.79 -0.32 -0.70
C ARG A 99 10.87 -1.29 -0.24
N MET A 100 11.89 -0.81 0.48
CA MET A 100 12.93 -1.66 1.05
C MET A 100 12.38 -2.61 2.11
N SER A 101 11.50 -2.13 3.00
CA SER A 101 10.82 -2.97 3.99
C SER A 101 10.00 -4.07 3.33
N TYR A 102 9.25 -3.76 2.26
CA TYR A 102 8.53 -4.75 1.49
C TYR A 102 9.46 -5.80 0.87
N MET A 103 10.58 -5.38 0.28
CA MET A 103 11.57 -6.32 -0.26
C MET A 103 12.17 -7.20 0.84
N ILE A 104 12.51 -6.65 2.00
CA ILE A 104 13.03 -7.43 3.12
C ILE A 104 12.01 -8.48 3.58
N GLN A 105 10.71 -8.14 3.59
CA GLN A 105 9.66 -9.10 3.92
C GLN A 105 9.56 -10.23 2.89
N GLN A 106 9.70 -9.92 1.60
CA GLN A 106 9.62 -10.93 0.53
C GLN A 106 10.86 -11.83 0.45
N PHE A 107 12.05 -11.26 0.63
CA PHE A 107 13.32 -11.99 0.52
C PHE A 107 13.81 -12.52 1.87
N GLY A 108 13.22 -12.11 2.98
CA GLY A 108 13.56 -12.51 4.35
C GLY A 108 14.72 -11.75 4.98
N SER A 109 15.66 -11.21 4.20
CA SER A 109 16.76 -10.37 4.71
C SER A 109 17.39 -9.50 3.63
N GLU A 110 18.09 -8.44 4.03
CA GLU A 110 18.90 -7.63 3.11
C GLU A 110 19.98 -8.46 2.39
N LYS A 111 20.53 -9.47 3.06
CA LYS A 111 21.52 -10.38 2.47
C LYS A 111 20.92 -11.15 1.29
N ASN A 112 19.72 -11.67 1.44
CA ASN A 112 19.03 -12.41 0.38
C ASN A 112 18.67 -11.50 -0.81
N ILE A 113 18.42 -10.21 -0.55
CA ILE A 113 18.25 -9.21 -1.62
C ILE A 113 19.56 -9.02 -2.39
N VAL A 114 20.69 -8.85 -1.70
CA VAL A 114 22.00 -8.71 -2.35
C VAL A 114 22.34 -9.96 -3.19
N GLU A 115 22.06 -11.16 -2.67
CA GLU A 115 22.27 -12.42 -3.40
C GLU A 115 21.34 -12.54 -4.62
N ALA A 116 20.07 -12.14 -4.50
CA ALA A 116 19.10 -12.22 -5.59
C ALA A 116 19.36 -11.20 -6.71
N TYR A 117 19.81 -9.99 -6.37
CA TYR A 117 20.02 -8.90 -7.33
C TYR A 117 21.47 -8.80 -7.82
N GLY A 118 22.42 -9.48 -7.17
CA GLY A 118 23.84 -9.49 -7.56
C GLY A 118 24.52 -8.12 -7.43
N LYS A 119 23.97 -7.19 -6.64
CA LYS A 119 24.50 -5.84 -6.41
C LYS A 119 24.47 -5.49 -4.92
N SER A 120 25.35 -4.58 -4.51
CA SER A 120 25.36 -4.08 -3.13
C SER A 120 24.04 -3.39 -2.78
N LEU A 121 23.67 -3.45 -1.51
CA LEU A 121 22.46 -2.82 -1.02
C LEU A 121 22.48 -1.30 -1.24
N GLU A 122 23.65 -0.68 -1.11
CA GLU A 122 23.83 0.76 -1.36
C GLU A 122 23.54 1.12 -2.82
N MET A 123 24.10 0.34 -3.76
CA MET A 123 23.86 0.56 -5.19
C MET A 123 22.39 0.32 -5.53
N LEU A 124 21.78 -0.71 -4.96
CA LEU A 124 20.35 -0.97 -5.12
C LEU A 124 19.50 0.17 -4.57
N LYS A 125 19.77 0.66 -3.34
CA LYS A 125 19.04 1.78 -2.73
C LYS A 125 19.17 3.04 -3.59
N SER A 126 20.36 3.32 -4.12
CA SER A 126 20.59 4.47 -5.01
C SER A 126 19.74 4.39 -6.30
N GLU A 127 19.75 3.24 -6.98
CA GLU A 127 18.94 3.02 -8.18
C GLU A 127 17.44 3.09 -7.88
N LEU A 128 16.99 2.45 -6.80
CA LEU A 128 15.60 2.48 -6.36
C LEU A 128 15.17 3.89 -5.97
N ARG A 129 16.03 4.67 -5.32
CA ARG A 129 15.75 6.07 -4.97
C ARG A 129 15.47 6.88 -6.22
N GLN A 130 16.29 6.74 -7.26
CA GLN A 130 16.06 7.42 -8.53
C GLN A 130 14.74 6.98 -9.18
N GLN A 131 14.44 5.68 -9.19
CA GLN A 131 13.16 5.18 -9.72
C GLN A 131 11.96 5.73 -8.93
N VAL A 132 12.03 5.74 -7.60
CA VAL A 132 10.97 6.30 -6.73
C VAL A 132 10.82 7.79 -7.00
N LYS A 133 11.91 8.53 -7.12
CA LYS A 133 11.89 9.96 -7.47
C LYS A 133 11.20 10.20 -8.80
N ASP A 134 11.62 9.50 -9.85
CA ASP A 134 11.01 9.59 -11.19
C ASP A 134 9.51 9.29 -11.12
N GLN A 135 9.11 8.21 -10.44
CA GLN A 135 7.71 7.84 -10.25
C GLN A 135 6.90 8.95 -9.57
N LYS A 136 7.43 9.53 -8.48
CA LYS A 136 6.74 10.59 -7.75
C LYS A 136 6.67 11.89 -8.55
N VAL A 137 7.69 12.20 -9.35
CA VAL A 137 7.68 13.35 -10.27
C VAL A 137 6.59 13.17 -11.33
N VAL A 138 6.50 11.99 -11.95
CA VAL A 138 5.43 11.66 -12.90
C VAL A 138 4.06 11.77 -12.25
N GLN A 139 3.87 11.21 -11.05
CA GLN A 139 2.61 11.31 -10.30
C GLN A 139 2.24 12.77 -10.02
N LYS A 140 3.19 13.58 -9.56
CA LYS A 140 2.98 15.01 -9.28
C LYS A 140 2.65 15.79 -10.56
N MET A 141 3.28 15.44 -11.68
CA MET A 141 2.98 16.04 -12.97
C MET A 141 1.56 15.69 -13.44
N GLN A 142 1.16 14.42 -13.35
CA GLN A 142 -0.21 13.98 -13.65
C GLN A 142 -1.25 14.67 -12.75
N GLN A 143 -0.94 14.84 -11.47
CA GLN A 143 -1.79 15.60 -10.54
C GLN A 143 -1.89 17.06 -10.98
N LYS A 144 -0.77 17.74 -11.28
CA LYS A 144 -0.77 19.12 -11.79
C LYS A 144 -1.64 19.31 -13.04
N ILE A 145 -1.68 18.32 -13.93
CA ILE A 145 -2.53 18.33 -15.12
C ILE A 145 -4.02 18.16 -14.78
N THR A 146 -4.35 17.42 -13.72
CA THR A 146 -5.70 16.89 -13.46
C THR A 146 -6.40 17.40 -12.20
N ASP A 147 -5.74 18.19 -11.36
CA ASP A 147 -6.23 18.53 -10.01
C ASP A 147 -7.54 19.32 -10.00
N ASP A 148 -7.67 20.30 -10.90
CA ASP A 148 -8.86 21.15 -11.00
C ASP A 148 -10.05 20.47 -11.70
N MET A 149 -9.89 19.21 -12.11
CA MET A 149 -10.91 18.52 -12.89
C MET A 149 -12.06 18.05 -12.02
N LYS A 150 -13.24 18.61 -12.31
CA LYS A 150 -14.51 18.20 -11.72
C LYS A 150 -15.42 17.61 -12.80
N VAL A 151 -16.33 16.75 -12.37
CA VAL A 151 -17.36 16.16 -13.21
C VAL A 151 -18.72 16.64 -12.75
N THR A 152 -19.52 17.11 -13.71
CA THR A 152 -20.90 17.53 -13.49
C THR A 152 -21.87 16.36 -13.61
N PRO A 153 -23.03 16.37 -12.94
CA PRO A 153 -24.06 15.33 -13.10
C PRO A 153 -24.54 15.14 -14.54
N ARG A 154 -24.45 16.19 -15.37
CA ARG A 154 -24.79 16.13 -16.81
C ARG A 154 -23.78 15.30 -17.60
N GLU A 155 -22.49 15.43 -17.31
CA GLU A 155 -21.45 14.60 -17.93
C GLU A 155 -21.63 13.13 -17.56
N VAL A 156 -21.95 12.84 -16.29
CA VAL A 156 -22.25 11.47 -15.84
C VAL A 156 -23.46 10.90 -16.56
N ARG A 157 -24.53 11.69 -16.69
CA ARG A 157 -25.74 11.27 -17.40
C ARG A 157 -25.45 10.95 -18.87
N LYS A 158 -24.72 11.83 -19.56
CA LYS A 158 -24.31 11.61 -20.95
C LYS A 158 -23.49 10.32 -21.11
N PHE A 159 -22.60 10.02 -20.17
CA PHE A 159 -21.83 8.78 -20.17
C PHE A 159 -22.74 7.56 -20.00
N PHE A 160 -23.62 7.58 -19.01
CA PHE A 160 -24.55 6.48 -18.73
C PHE A 160 -25.50 6.21 -19.91
N ASP A 161 -26.09 7.27 -20.49
CA ASP A 161 -27.02 7.17 -21.61
C ASP A 161 -26.34 6.67 -22.92
N ALA A 162 -25.01 6.75 -23.01
CA ALA A 162 -24.24 6.25 -24.15
C ALA A 162 -23.98 4.73 -24.08
N ILE A 163 -24.20 4.09 -22.94
CA ILE A 163 -24.02 2.64 -22.78
C ILE A 163 -25.29 1.94 -23.28
N PRO A 164 -25.18 0.99 -24.23
CA PRO A 164 -26.32 0.17 -24.63
C PRO A 164 -26.94 -0.54 -23.43
N LYS A 165 -28.28 -0.55 -23.33
CA LYS A 165 -28.99 -1.08 -22.14
C LYS A 165 -28.70 -2.56 -21.88
N ASP A 166 -28.44 -3.33 -22.93
CA ASP A 166 -28.06 -4.75 -22.90
C ASP A 166 -26.59 -4.96 -22.51
N SER A 167 -25.78 -3.90 -22.50
CA SER A 167 -24.37 -3.90 -22.09
C SER A 167 -24.14 -3.34 -20.69
N LEU A 168 -25.21 -2.96 -19.97
CA LEU A 168 -25.08 -2.48 -18.59
C LEU A 168 -24.69 -3.65 -17.67
N PRO A 169 -23.64 -3.48 -16.84
CA PRO A 169 -23.19 -4.54 -15.96
C PRO A 169 -24.22 -4.82 -14.87
N TYR A 170 -24.22 -6.07 -14.40
CA TYR A 170 -24.96 -6.45 -13.20
C TYR A 170 -24.15 -6.08 -11.96
N MET A 171 -24.79 -5.39 -11.03
CA MET A 171 -24.20 -4.97 -9.76
C MET A 171 -24.63 -5.94 -8.66
N PRO A 172 -23.68 -6.49 -7.87
CA PRO A 172 -24.03 -7.32 -6.72
C PRO A 172 -24.78 -6.50 -5.67
N ALA A 173 -25.35 -7.18 -4.67
CA ALA A 173 -25.90 -6.48 -3.52
C ALA A 173 -24.80 -5.66 -2.85
N GLU A 174 -25.13 -4.48 -2.35
CA GLU A 174 -24.21 -3.67 -1.56
C GLU A 174 -24.77 -3.42 -0.18
N VAL A 175 -23.89 -3.30 0.79
CA VAL A 175 -24.26 -3.07 2.19
C VAL A 175 -23.42 -1.96 2.79
N GLU A 176 -24.01 -1.19 3.69
CA GLU A 176 -23.27 -0.33 4.60
C GLU A 176 -23.31 -0.96 5.98
N VAL A 177 -22.14 -1.12 6.58
CA VAL A 177 -21.98 -1.81 7.86
C VAL A 177 -21.14 -0.95 8.78
N GLY A 178 -21.66 -0.70 9.98
CA GLY A 178 -20.89 -0.10 11.06
C GLY A 178 -20.29 -1.16 11.98
N GLN A 179 -19.12 -0.92 12.57
CA GLN A 179 -18.53 -1.73 13.61
C GLN A 179 -18.11 -0.92 14.84
N ILE A 180 -18.15 -1.57 16.00
CA ILE A 180 -17.49 -1.12 17.23
C ILE A 180 -16.67 -2.29 17.75
N VAL A 181 -15.36 -2.06 17.93
CA VAL A 181 -14.41 -3.09 18.30
C VAL A 181 -13.84 -2.82 19.68
N ARG A 182 -13.69 -3.88 20.48
CA ARG A 182 -12.96 -3.87 21.76
C ARG A 182 -11.96 -5.02 21.78
N TYR A 183 -10.70 -4.71 22.02
CA TYR A 183 -9.62 -5.68 22.11
C TYR A 183 -9.69 -6.46 23.41
N ALA A 184 -9.43 -7.76 23.31
CA ALA A 184 -9.17 -8.58 24.48
C ALA A 184 -7.84 -8.13 25.09
N LYS A 185 -7.81 -7.97 26.42
CA LYS A 185 -6.61 -7.53 27.14
C LYS A 185 -6.07 -8.72 27.93
N PRO A 186 -4.75 -8.93 27.93
CA PRO A 186 -4.15 -9.95 28.79
C PRO A 186 -4.46 -9.66 30.25
N THR A 187 -4.85 -10.70 30.98
CA THR A 187 -5.10 -10.60 32.41
C THR A 187 -3.81 -10.26 33.15
N LYS A 188 -3.93 -9.80 34.40
CA LYS A 188 -2.77 -9.52 35.22
C LYS A 188 -1.89 -10.78 35.37
N GLU A 189 -2.51 -11.93 35.57
CA GLU A 189 -1.84 -13.23 35.72
C GLU A 189 -1.07 -13.61 34.46
N GLN A 190 -1.66 -13.39 33.27
CA GLN A 190 -0.99 -13.65 31.99
C GLN A 190 0.22 -12.72 31.82
N LYS A 191 0.06 -11.42 32.12
CA LYS A 191 1.17 -10.45 32.07
C LYS A 191 2.27 -10.81 33.06
N ASP A 192 1.91 -11.21 34.28
CA ASP A 192 2.86 -11.58 35.33
C ASP A 192 3.61 -12.87 34.98
N ALA A 193 2.96 -13.84 34.33
CA ALA A 193 3.64 -15.03 33.81
C ALA A 193 4.69 -14.70 32.73
N LEU A 194 4.36 -13.81 31.78
CA LEU A 194 5.32 -13.34 30.77
C LEU A 194 6.47 -12.55 31.40
N ARG A 195 6.15 -11.68 32.36
CA ARG A 195 7.14 -10.91 33.13
C ARG A 195 8.09 -11.85 33.86
N GLN A 196 7.56 -12.87 34.53
CA GLN A 196 8.38 -13.84 35.25
C GLN A 196 9.28 -14.63 34.29
N ARG A 197 8.77 -15.03 33.13
CA ARG A 197 9.58 -15.70 32.09
C ARG A 197 10.73 -14.80 31.59
N LEU A 198 10.49 -13.51 31.36
CA LEU A 198 11.55 -12.56 31.01
C LEU A 198 12.55 -12.33 32.15
N LEU A 199 12.10 -12.31 33.41
CA LEU A 199 12.98 -12.22 34.57
C LEU A 199 13.88 -13.44 34.70
N ASP A 200 13.37 -14.63 34.40
CA ASP A 200 14.16 -15.85 34.40
C ASP A 200 15.15 -15.89 33.22
N ILE A 201 14.77 -15.39 32.04
CA ILE A 201 15.70 -15.15 30.93
C ILE A 201 16.79 -14.14 31.33
N LYS A 202 16.44 -13.03 32.00
CA LYS A 202 17.40 -12.04 32.50
C LYS A 202 18.41 -12.67 33.45
N LYS A 203 17.96 -13.53 34.37
CA LYS A 203 18.86 -14.28 35.27
C LYS A 203 19.81 -15.22 34.52
N ARG A 204 19.33 -15.90 33.48
CA ARG A 204 20.15 -16.77 32.62
C ARG A 204 21.26 -15.99 31.93
N VAL A 205 20.94 -14.82 31.37
CA VAL A 205 21.95 -13.93 30.78
C VAL A 205 22.95 -13.45 31.84
N GLN A 206 22.49 -13.07 33.04
CA GLN A 206 23.37 -12.68 34.14
C GLN A 206 24.26 -13.82 34.65
N ALA A 207 23.82 -15.07 34.50
CA ALA A 207 24.60 -16.27 34.81
C ALA A 207 25.61 -16.64 33.69
N GLY A 208 25.64 -15.90 32.58
CA GLY A 208 26.61 -16.05 31.49
C GLY A 208 26.08 -16.72 30.22
N GLU A 209 24.78 -17.02 30.13
CA GLU A 209 24.19 -17.47 28.86
C GLU A 209 24.16 -16.32 27.84
N ASP A 210 24.37 -16.64 26.56
CA ASP A 210 24.37 -15.64 25.50
C ASP A 210 22.95 -15.11 25.24
N PHE A 211 22.79 -13.79 25.32
CA PHE A 211 21.53 -13.11 25.06
C PHE A 211 21.04 -13.38 23.63
N ALA A 212 21.93 -13.41 22.64
CA ALA A 212 21.52 -13.64 21.25
C ALA A 212 20.97 -15.06 21.05
N ALA A 213 21.55 -16.07 21.69
CA ALA A 213 20.99 -17.42 21.72
C ALA A 213 19.59 -17.45 22.34
N LEU A 214 19.40 -16.81 23.50
CA LEU A 214 18.09 -16.75 24.17
C LEU A 214 17.06 -15.95 23.38
N ALA A 215 17.48 -14.90 22.66
CA ALA A 215 16.61 -14.15 21.77
C ALA A 215 16.14 -15.01 20.58
N LYS A 216 17.03 -15.81 19.98
CA LYS A 216 16.64 -16.76 18.92
C LYS A 216 15.66 -17.82 19.41
N GLU A 217 15.82 -18.28 20.65
CA GLU A 217 15.00 -19.34 21.23
C GLU A 217 13.62 -18.82 21.70
N PHE A 218 13.58 -17.66 22.35
CA PHE A 218 12.41 -17.20 23.09
C PHE A 218 11.73 -15.95 22.55
N SER A 219 12.44 -15.11 21.79
CA SER A 219 11.85 -13.86 21.32
C SER A 219 10.80 -14.14 20.26
N GLU A 220 9.62 -13.55 20.44
CA GLU A 220 8.50 -13.64 19.51
C GLU A 220 8.50 -12.50 18.49
N ASP A 221 9.52 -11.65 18.49
CA ASP A 221 9.78 -10.70 17.43
C ASP A 221 10.45 -11.39 16.23
N VAL A 222 9.65 -11.78 15.24
CA VAL A 222 10.10 -12.50 14.04
C VAL A 222 11.18 -11.73 13.27
N GLY A 223 11.16 -10.40 13.30
CA GLY A 223 12.11 -9.57 12.54
C GLY A 223 13.53 -9.58 13.12
N SER A 224 13.64 -9.61 14.45
CA SER A 224 14.93 -9.52 15.16
C SER A 224 15.40 -10.83 15.78
N ALA A 225 14.49 -11.75 16.12
CA ALA A 225 14.80 -12.95 16.90
C ALA A 225 15.89 -13.79 16.27
N GLN A 226 15.80 -14.05 14.95
CA GLN A 226 16.79 -14.82 14.20
C GLN A 226 18.18 -14.18 14.17
N ASN A 227 18.25 -12.86 14.37
CA ASN A 227 19.49 -12.09 14.46
C ASN A 227 19.91 -11.83 15.92
N GLY A 228 19.44 -12.65 16.86
CA GLY A 228 19.81 -12.50 18.27
C GLY A 228 19.12 -11.32 18.96
N GLY A 229 17.97 -10.91 18.44
CA GLY A 229 17.19 -9.78 18.96
C GLY A 229 17.72 -8.42 18.51
N ASP A 230 18.71 -8.38 17.62
CA ASP A 230 19.36 -7.14 17.19
C ASP A 230 18.42 -6.27 16.34
N LEU A 231 18.25 -5.01 16.74
CA LEU A 231 17.41 -4.02 16.07
C LEU A 231 18.24 -2.98 15.29
N GLY A 232 19.58 -3.09 15.31
CA GLY A 232 20.49 -2.13 14.69
C GLY A 232 20.52 -0.78 15.39
N TYR A 233 21.08 0.22 14.71
CA TYR A 233 21.14 1.60 15.19
C TYR A 233 19.81 2.31 14.96
N ALA A 234 19.27 2.91 16.01
CA ALA A 234 18.06 3.71 15.99
C ALA A 234 18.34 5.15 16.45
N LYS A 235 17.62 6.11 15.85
CA LYS A 235 17.55 7.50 16.32
C LYS A 235 16.37 7.67 17.26
N ARG A 236 16.40 8.76 18.04
CA ARG A 236 15.25 9.17 18.85
C ARG A 236 13.99 9.34 17.99
N GLY A 237 12.87 8.82 18.48
CA GLY A 237 11.57 8.81 17.80
C GLY A 237 11.36 7.65 16.82
N MET A 238 12.35 6.77 16.62
CA MET A 238 12.19 5.60 15.74
C MET A 238 11.58 4.38 16.44
N MET A 239 11.68 4.31 17.78
CA MET A 239 11.13 3.22 18.58
C MET A 239 9.96 3.71 19.45
N VAL A 240 9.09 2.80 19.88
CA VAL A 240 8.00 3.14 20.80
C VAL A 240 8.55 3.72 22.11
N ALA A 241 7.87 4.74 22.64
CA ALA A 241 8.36 5.52 23.78
C ALA A 241 8.78 4.70 25.01
N PRO A 242 8.08 3.61 25.41
CA PRO A 242 8.53 2.77 26.53
C PRO A 242 9.88 2.10 26.27
N PHE A 243 10.08 1.60 25.05
CA PHE A 243 11.33 0.94 24.65
C PHE A 243 12.48 1.93 24.61
N GLU A 244 12.30 3.05 23.90
CA GLU A 244 13.33 4.09 23.76
C GLU A 244 13.73 4.65 25.13
N GLY A 245 12.74 4.98 25.97
CA GLY A 245 12.98 5.53 27.30
C GLY A 245 13.73 4.58 28.23
N ALA A 246 13.60 3.27 28.04
CA ALA A 246 14.37 2.28 28.76
C ALA A 246 15.78 2.12 28.17
N ALA A 247 15.90 1.96 26.85
CA ALA A 247 17.18 1.78 26.16
C ALA A 247 18.16 2.94 26.42
N LEU A 248 17.67 4.19 26.36
CA LEU A 248 18.50 5.38 26.56
C LEU A 248 18.97 5.60 28.00
N LYS A 249 18.43 4.87 28.98
CA LYS A 249 18.88 4.91 30.39
C LYS A 249 19.99 3.92 30.69
N LEU A 250 20.22 2.96 29.78
CA LEU A 250 21.21 1.90 29.96
C LEU A 250 22.60 2.41 29.56
N LYS A 251 23.62 1.80 30.16
CA LYS A 251 25.01 1.86 29.69
C LYS A 251 25.25 0.77 28.64
N PRO A 252 26.28 0.91 27.78
CA PRO A 252 26.65 -0.16 26.87
C PRO A 252 26.86 -1.50 27.60
N ASN A 253 26.30 -2.56 27.02
CA ASN A 253 26.16 -3.92 27.55
C ASN A 253 25.23 -4.10 28.76
N GLU A 254 24.57 -3.06 29.24
CA GLU A 254 23.60 -3.15 30.35
C GLU A 254 22.23 -3.62 29.86
N MET A 255 21.53 -4.38 30.71
CA MET A 255 20.16 -4.83 30.49
C MET A 255 19.16 -4.05 31.34
N SER A 256 18.05 -3.67 30.72
CA SER A 256 16.88 -3.08 31.39
C SER A 256 16.15 -4.06 32.32
N ASP A 257 15.25 -3.52 33.13
CA ASP A 257 14.14 -4.29 33.70
C ASP A 257 13.10 -4.62 32.62
N VAL A 258 12.12 -5.46 32.95
CA VAL A 258 11.07 -5.82 32.00
C VAL A 258 10.21 -4.59 31.68
N VAL A 259 10.17 -4.21 30.41
CA VAL A 259 9.44 -3.04 29.89
C VAL A 259 8.18 -3.51 29.18
N GLU A 260 7.03 -2.88 29.45
CA GLU A 260 5.78 -3.15 28.74
C GLU A 260 5.54 -2.10 27.64
N SER A 261 5.14 -2.56 26.45
CA SER A 261 4.73 -1.73 25.31
C SER A 261 3.43 -2.25 24.69
N GLU A 262 2.94 -1.58 23.65
CA GLU A 262 1.80 -2.05 22.87
C GLU A 262 2.05 -3.39 22.12
N PHE A 263 3.32 -3.80 21.97
CA PHE A 263 3.69 -5.06 21.32
C PHE A 263 3.84 -6.23 22.29
N GLY A 264 4.04 -5.98 23.59
CA GLY A 264 4.25 -7.02 24.59
C GLY A 264 5.22 -6.57 25.69
N LEU A 265 5.90 -7.54 26.31
CA LEU A 265 6.94 -7.28 27.30
C LEU A 265 8.32 -7.48 26.69
N HIS A 266 9.23 -6.58 27.00
CA HIS A 266 10.58 -6.52 26.44
C HIS A 266 11.62 -6.67 27.56
N LEU A 267 12.65 -7.46 27.29
CA LEU A 267 13.94 -7.36 27.97
C LEU A 267 14.93 -6.74 26.97
N ILE A 268 15.42 -5.54 27.28
CA ILE A 268 16.24 -4.74 26.36
C ILE A 268 17.69 -4.73 26.84
N GLN A 269 18.64 -4.90 25.93
CA GLN A 269 20.06 -4.68 26.17
C GLN A 269 20.58 -3.60 25.22
N LEU A 270 21.28 -2.61 25.77
CA LEU A 270 21.99 -1.63 24.97
C LEU A 270 23.35 -2.19 24.57
N LEU A 271 23.69 -2.16 23.29
CA LEU A 271 24.98 -2.65 22.78
C LEU A 271 25.99 -1.52 22.66
N ASP A 272 25.58 -0.41 22.04
CA ASP A 272 26.46 0.74 21.81
C ASP A 272 25.67 2.04 21.67
N THR A 273 26.37 3.16 21.78
CA THR A 273 25.85 4.51 21.55
C THR A 273 26.82 5.31 20.71
N ARG A 274 26.34 5.90 19.61
CA ARG A 274 27.15 6.73 18.70
C ARG A 274 26.43 8.04 18.40
N GLY A 275 26.92 9.13 18.98
CA GLY A 275 26.32 10.46 18.78
C GLY A 275 24.86 10.49 19.23
N ALA A 276 23.94 10.70 18.29
CA ALA A 276 22.49 10.72 18.55
C ALA A 276 21.79 9.37 18.29
N GLU A 277 22.54 8.32 17.93
CA GLU A 277 22.04 6.98 17.64
C GLU A 277 22.41 6.01 18.76
N TYR A 278 21.54 5.04 19.00
CA TYR A 278 21.77 3.95 19.96
C TYR A 278 21.51 2.60 19.28
N HIS A 279 22.34 1.62 19.59
CA HIS A 279 22.24 0.26 19.07
C HIS A 279 21.75 -0.65 20.19
N ALA A 280 20.56 -1.22 20.02
CA ALA A 280 19.93 -2.07 21.04
C ALA A 280 19.48 -3.39 20.47
N ARG A 281 19.41 -4.39 21.34
CA ARG A 281 18.76 -5.69 21.08
C ARG A 281 17.73 -6.00 22.14
N HIS A 282 16.77 -6.87 21.83
CA HIS A 282 15.72 -7.24 22.78
C HIS A 282 15.25 -8.68 22.68
N ILE A 283 14.59 -9.12 23.75
CA ILE A 283 13.74 -10.32 23.76
C ILE A 283 12.32 -9.84 24.02
N LEU A 284 11.43 -10.05 23.05
CA LEU A 284 10.01 -9.71 23.14
C LEU A 284 9.20 -10.96 23.44
N LEU A 285 8.43 -10.94 24.53
CA LEU A 285 7.37 -11.92 24.77
C LEU A 285 6.01 -11.25 24.67
N ARG A 286 5.09 -11.88 23.94
CA ARG A 286 3.74 -11.40 23.72
C ARG A 286 2.73 -12.30 24.44
N PRO A 287 1.59 -11.74 24.85
CA PRO A 287 0.46 -12.57 25.23
C PRO A 287 0.05 -13.49 24.11
N ASP A 288 -0.35 -14.71 24.44
CA ASP A 288 -1.04 -15.58 23.49
C ASP A 288 -2.41 -14.96 23.20
N TYR A 289 -2.45 -14.16 22.13
CA TYR A 289 -3.67 -13.49 21.68
C TYR A 289 -4.79 -14.48 21.41
N ASN A 290 -4.50 -15.75 21.08
CA ASN A 290 -5.51 -16.77 20.83
C ASN A 290 -6.23 -17.25 22.11
N ARG A 291 -5.67 -16.96 23.29
CA ARG A 291 -6.17 -17.41 24.60
C ARG A 291 -6.52 -16.25 25.53
N LEU A 292 -6.71 -15.06 24.97
CA LEU A 292 -7.15 -13.92 25.77
C LEU A 292 -8.62 -14.06 26.16
N ASP A 293 -8.91 -13.67 27.39
CA ASP A 293 -10.28 -13.60 27.88
C ASP A 293 -11.04 -12.49 27.14
N THR A 294 -12.17 -12.87 26.54
CA THR A 294 -13.05 -11.97 25.81
C THR A 294 -14.28 -11.58 26.64
N SER A 295 -14.37 -11.98 27.90
CA SER A 295 -15.53 -11.72 28.76
C SER A 295 -15.76 -10.23 28.99
N GLU A 296 -14.72 -9.46 29.37
CA GLU A 296 -14.84 -8.00 29.53
C GLU A 296 -15.31 -7.29 28.25
N PRO A 297 -14.64 -7.43 27.10
CA PRO A 297 -15.07 -6.74 25.89
C PRO A 297 -16.46 -7.22 25.43
N THR A 298 -16.82 -8.48 25.68
CA THR A 298 -18.17 -9.00 25.40
C THR A 298 -19.23 -8.33 26.26
N HIS A 299 -19.05 -8.27 27.58
CA HIS A 299 -20.00 -7.63 28.50
C HIS A 299 -20.13 -6.14 28.24
N PHE A 300 -19.01 -5.47 27.93
CA PHE A 300 -19.02 -4.06 27.57
C PHE A 300 -19.84 -3.83 26.31
N LEU A 301 -19.58 -4.59 25.24
CA LEU A 301 -20.28 -4.43 23.98
C LEU A 301 -21.76 -4.85 24.06
N ASP A 302 -22.11 -5.83 24.89
CA ASP A 302 -23.51 -6.20 25.12
C ASP A 302 -24.30 -5.07 25.83
N SER A 303 -23.67 -4.45 26.83
CA SER A 303 -24.24 -3.28 27.51
C SER A 303 -24.40 -2.10 26.56
N LEU A 304 -23.36 -1.80 25.77
CA LEU A 304 -23.39 -0.73 24.78
C LEU A 304 -24.44 -0.97 23.70
N ARG A 305 -24.54 -2.20 23.20
CA ARG A 305 -25.58 -2.63 22.27
C ARG A 305 -26.97 -2.39 22.85
N THR A 306 -27.20 -2.70 24.12
CA THR A 306 -28.49 -2.45 24.78
C THR A 306 -28.83 -0.97 24.76
N LEU A 307 -27.88 -0.10 25.08
CA LEU A 307 -28.05 1.36 25.02
C LEU A 307 -28.37 1.86 23.60
N ILE A 308 -27.74 1.27 22.58
CA ILE A 308 -28.00 1.60 21.16
C ILE A 308 -29.40 1.15 20.76
N LYS A 309 -29.83 -0.05 21.17
CA LYS A 309 -31.17 -0.60 20.82
C LYS A 309 -32.32 0.17 21.45
N VAL A 310 -32.10 0.82 22.60
CA VAL A 310 -33.09 1.69 23.24
C VAL A 310 -32.93 3.17 22.86
N ASP A 311 -32.14 3.46 21.81
CA ASP A 311 -31.88 4.80 21.28
C ASP A 311 -31.26 5.80 22.29
N SER A 312 -30.72 5.31 23.41
CA SER A 312 -30.03 6.15 24.41
C SER A 312 -28.71 6.72 23.88
N VAL A 313 -28.03 5.97 22.99
CA VAL A 313 -26.82 6.41 22.29
C VAL A 313 -26.89 6.01 20.81
N LYS A 314 -26.63 6.94 19.90
CA LYS A 314 -26.53 6.63 18.46
C LYS A 314 -25.28 5.81 18.15
N PHE A 315 -25.39 4.84 17.26
CA PHE A 315 -24.30 3.92 16.92
C PHE A 315 -23.03 4.67 16.51
N GLU A 316 -23.15 5.71 15.68
CA GLU A 316 -22.02 6.49 15.18
C GLU A 316 -21.31 7.25 16.30
N LYS A 317 -22.05 7.71 17.31
CA LYS A 317 -21.47 8.34 18.50
C LYS A 317 -20.76 7.29 19.35
N ALA A 318 -21.41 6.15 19.59
CA ALA A 318 -20.82 5.04 20.33
C ALA A 318 -19.52 4.53 19.68
N ALA A 319 -19.48 4.47 18.35
CA ALA A 319 -18.28 4.08 17.62
C ALA A 319 -17.12 5.07 17.84
N ARG A 320 -17.38 6.37 17.71
CA ARG A 320 -16.37 7.41 17.97
C ARG A 320 -15.84 7.38 19.41
N ASP A 321 -16.74 7.22 20.38
CA ASP A 321 -16.40 7.31 21.80
C ASP A 321 -15.71 6.04 22.31
N PHE A 322 -16.14 4.86 21.86
CA PHE A 322 -15.82 3.59 22.52
C PHE A 322 -15.14 2.55 21.64
N SER A 323 -15.12 2.72 20.31
CA SER A 323 -14.39 1.78 19.45
C SER A 323 -12.88 1.96 19.62
N GLU A 324 -12.20 0.84 19.83
CA GLU A 324 -10.74 0.75 19.82
C GLU A 324 -10.20 0.58 18.39
N ASP A 325 -11.06 0.27 17.40
CA ASP A 325 -10.71 0.41 15.98
C ASP A 325 -10.86 1.87 15.53
N LYS A 326 -9.74 2.60 15.53
CA LYS A 326 -9.70 4.03 15.20
C LYS A 326 -9.99 4.32 13.74
N THR A 327 -9.63 3.41 12.83
CA THR A 327 -9.82 3.60 11.39
C THR A 327 -11.30 3.76 11.04
N SER A 328 -12.17 2.92 11.60
CA SER A 328 -13.62 3.07 11.40
C SER A 328 -14.26 4.06 12.37
N ALA A 329 -13.75 4.19 13.61
CA ALA A 329 -14.35 5.04 14.64
C ALA A 329 -14.59 6.48 14.15
N ASP A 330 -13.58 7.10 13.53
CA ASP A 330 -13.66 8.48 13.04
C ASP A 330 -14.74 8.65 11.96
N ALA A 331 -14.99 7.60 11.17
CA ALA A 331 -16.07 7.52 10.20
C ALA A 331 -17.43 7.07 10.80
N GLY A 332 -17.58 7.15 12.13
CA GLY A 332 -18.79 6.71 12.83
C GLY A 332 -18.95 5.19 12.86
N GLY A 333 -17.84 4.46 12.79
CA GLY A 333 -17.79 3.00 12.75
C GLY A 333 -18.00 2.40 11.38
N LEU A 334 -18.27 3.19 10.32
CA LEU A 334 -18.53 2.64 8.99
C LEU A 334 -17.29 1.93 8.43
N LEU A 335 -17.49 0.67 8.05
CA LEU A 335 -16.53 -0.07 7.25
C LEU A 335 -16.39 0.58 5.88
N ARG A 336 -15.17 0.54 5.35
CA ARG A 336 -14.84 1.06 4.03
C ARG A 336 -14.14 0.00 3.22
N ASP A 337 -14.46 -0.03 1.94
CA ASP A 337 -13.76 -0.86 0.98
C ASP A 337 -12.28 -0.42 0.90
N PRO A 338 -11.30 -1.30 1.12
CA PRO A 338 -9.88 -0.93 1.15
C PRO A 338 -9.35 -0.37 -0.18
N GLN A 339 -9.97 -0.71 -1.31
CA GLN A 339 -9.51 -0.29 -2.63
C GLN A 339 -10.09 1.07 -3.04
N SER A 340 -11.38 1.29 -2.79
CA SER A 340 -12.12 2.46 -3.23
C SER A 340 -12.37 3.49 -2.13
N GLY A 341 -12.25 3.11 -0.86
CA GLY A 341 -12.60 3.94 0.29
C GLY A 341 -14.12 4.15 0.48
N SER A 342 -14.95 3.52 -0.36
CA SER A 342 -16.42 3.59 -0.30
C SER A 342 -16.95 2.95 0.98
N SER A 343 -18.00 3.55 1.59
CA SER A 343 -18.73 2.92 2.71
C SER A 343 -19.71 1.83 2.27
N ARG A 344 -19.97 1.72 0.97
CA ARG A 344 -20.76 0.64 0.38
C ARG A 344 -19.83 -0.49 -0.01
N LEU A 345 -20.05 -1.63 0.62
CA LEU A 345 -19.30 -2.87 0.39
C LEU A 345 -20.10 -3.79 -0.52
N ALA A 346 -19.45 -4.34 -1.54
CA ALA A 346 -20.06 -5.37 -2.37
C ALA A 346 -20.21 -6.67 -1.56
N MET A 347 -21.41 -7.24 -1.56
CA MET A 347 -21.73 -8.50 -0.90
C MET A 347 -21.38 -9.67 -1.86
N ASP A 348 -20.10 -9.81 -2.15
CA ASP A 348 -19.53 -10.82 -3.07
C ASP A 348 -18.30 -11.52 -2.45
N GLY A 349 -17.50 -12.21 -3.29
CA GLY A 349 -16.32 -12.95 -2.83
C GLY A 349 -15.19 -12.10 -2.24
N SER A 350 -15.27 -10.77 -2.30
CA SER A 350 -14.33 -9.85 -1.64
C SER A 350 -14.66 -9.64 -0.15
N MET A 351 -15.88 -9.94 0.28
CA MET A 351 -16.31 -9.76 1.67
C MET A 351 -15.84 -10.90 2.57
N GLU A 352 -15.49 -10.57 3.82
CA GLU A 352 -15.20 -11.58 4.85
C GLU A 352 -16.39 -12.55 5.00
N TYR A 353 -16.16 -13.87 4.90
CA TYR A 353 -17.21 -14.88 4.96
C TYR A 353 -18.05 -14.82 6.25
N SER A 354 -17.42 -14.57 7.40
CA SER A 354 -18.11 -14.44 8.68
C SER A 354 -19.06 -13.21 8.69
N LEU A 355 -18.65 -12.12 8.04
CA LEU A 355 -19.46 -10.92 7.90
C LEU A 355 -20.62 -11.16 6.94
N PHE A 356 -20.35 -11.76 5.78
CA PHE A 356 -21.37 -12.10 4.78
C PHE A 356 -22.48 -12.96 5.39
N THR A 357 -22.11 -14.07 6.04
CA THR A 357 -23.07 -15.03 6.62
C THR A 357 -23.91 -14.41 7.72
N LEU A 358 -23.33 -13.54 8.55
CA LEU A 358 -24.07 -12.83 9.57
C LEU A 358 -25.08 -11.86 8.94
N LEU A 359 -24.65 -11.00 8.01
CA LEU A 359 -25.49 -9.97 7.40
C LEU A 359 -26.67 -10.58 6.63
N ASP A 360 -26.51 -11.77 6.06
CA ASP A 360 -27.59 -12.50 5.38
C ASP A 360 -28.76 -12.82 6.32
N THR A 361 -28.49 -13.02 7.61
CA THR A 361 -29.50 -13.30 8.64
C THR A 361 -29.96 -12.05 9.41
N MET A 362 -29.28 -10.92 9.26
CA MET A 362 -29.58 -9.70 9.98
C MET A 362 -30.65 -8.85 9.28
N THR A 363 -31.42 -8.12 10.08
CA THR A 363 -32.35 -7.10 9.57
C THR A 363 -31.63 -5.76 9.44
N VAL A 364 -31.88 -5.02 8.35
CA VAL A 364 -31.40 -3.63 8.20
C VAL A 364 -31.90 -2.77 9.37
N GLY A 365 -31.02 -1.94 9.91
CA GLY A 365 -31.22 -1.14 11.13
C GLY A 365 -30.92 -1.88 12.43
N SER A 366 -30.59 -3.17 12.40
CA SER A 366 -30.29 -3.93 13.62
C SER A 366 -28.80 -3.94 14.00
N VAL A 367 -28.52 -4.19 15.27
CA VAL A 367 -27.17 -4.38 15.81
C VAL A 367 -26.99 -5.83 16.27
N SER A 368 -25.92 -6.48 15.80
CA SER A 368 -25.58 -7.86 16.14
C SER A 368 -25.35 -8.03 17.65
N ALA A 369 -25.38 -9.26 18.14
CA ALA A 369 -24.76 -9.57 19.43
C ALA A 369 -23.23 -9.34 19.35
N PRO A 370 -22.51 -9.26 20.48
CA PRO A 370 -21.05 -9.27 20.47
C PRO A 370 -20.53 -10.56 19.83
N LEU A 371 -19.56 -10.41 18.92
CA LEU A 371 -18.98 -11.50 18.15
C LEU A 371 -17.47 -11.51 18.33
N PRO A 372 -16.85 -12.69 18.49
CA PRO A 372 -15.41 -12.82 18.40
C PRO A 372 -14.91 -12.25 17.07
N TYR A 373 -13.82 -11.51 17.12
CA TYR A 373 -13.21 -10.88 15.97
C TYR A 373 -11.69 -10.97 16.07
N ARG A 374 -11.03 -11.12 14.93
CA ARG A 374 -9.58 -10.96 14.82
C ARG A 374 -9.29 -9.81 13.89
N THR A 375 -8.50 -8.88 14.39
CA THR A 375 -7.97 -7.80 13.57
C THR A 375 -6.96 -8.33 12.56
N GLU A 376 -6.65 -7.51 11.55
CA GLU A 376 -5.64 -7.83 10.54
C GLU A 376 -4.24 -8.04 11.15
N ASP A 377 -3.90 -7.33 12.24
CA ASP A 377 -2.66 -7.51 12.99
C ASP A 377 -2.69 -8.71 13.96
N GLY A 378 -3.76 -9.52 13.93
CA GLY A 378 -3.88 -10.79 14.65
C GLY A 378 -4.30 -10.67 16.12
N LYS A 379 -4.66 -9.48 16.60
CA LYS A 379 -5.18 -9.30 17.96
C LYS A 379 -6.58 -9.90 18.08
N SER A 380 -6.82 -10.59 19.18
CA SER A 380 -8.17 -11.04 19.54
C SER A 380 -8.99 -9.88 20.06
N ALA A 381 -10.19 -9.77 19.54
CA ALA A 381 -11.12 -8.71 19.82
C ALA A 381 -12.54 -9.26 19.89
N VAL A 382 -13.46 -8.41 20.31
CA VAL A 382 -14.89 -8.61 20.16
C VAL A 382 -15.43 -7.41 19.40
N ARG A 383 -16.39 -7.63 18.50
CA ARG A 383 -17.07 -6.56 17.78
C ARG A 383 -18.58 -6.70 17.86
N ILE A 384 -19.28 -5.57 17.73
CA ILE A 384 -20.69 -5.54 17.34
C ILE A 384 -20.80 -4.86 15.98
N LEU A 385 -21.75 -5.33 15.18
CA LEU A 385 -21.98 -4.87 13.82
C LEU A 385 -23.36 -4.22 13.71
N TYR A 386 -23.43 -3.07 13.05
CA TYR A 386 -24.66 -2.37 12.73
C TYR A 386 -24.94 -2.50 11.23
N PHE A 387 -26.04 -3.18 10.90
CA PHE A 387 -26.43 -3.33 9.51
C PHE A 387 -27.21 -2.10 9.05
N LYS A 388 -26.50 -1.08 8.56
CA LYS A 388 -27.09 0.24 8.31
C LYS A 388 -28.03 0.26 7.10
N SER A 389 -27.60 -0.30 5.97
CA SER A 389 -28.38 -0.29 4.73
C SER A 389 -28.00 -1.46 3.82
N LYS A 390 -28.93 -1.88 2.95
CA LYS A 390 -28.70 -2.85 1.87
C LYS A 390 -29.32 -2.33 0.57
N VAL A 391 -28.51 -2.29 -0.48
CA VAL A 391 -28.95 -2.12 -1.86
C VAL A 391 -29.05 -3.51 -2.47
N GLN A 392 -30.23 -3.84 -3.02
CA GLN A 392 -30.42 -5.14 -3.66
C GLN A 392 -29.62 -5.25 -4.95
N PRO A 393 -29.26 -6.46 -5.40
CA PRO A 393 -28.64 -6.65 -6.69
C PRO A 393 -29.49 -6.03 -7.81
N HIS A 394 -28.86 -5.32 -8.73
CA HIS A 394 -29.55 -4.61 -9.79
C HIS A 394 -28.65 -4.50 -11.02
N THR A 395 -29.24 -4.33 -12.19
CA THR A 395 -28.50 -3.82 -13.35
C THR A 395 -28.11 -2.38 -13.09
N ALA A 396 -26.89 -1.97 -13.48
CA ALA A 396 -26.35 -0.65 -13.21
C ALA A 396 -27.38 0.46 -13.43
N ASP A 397 -27.60 1.27 -12.40
CA ASP A 397 -28.62 2.32 -12.37
C ASP A 397 -28.00 3.69 -12.12
N PHE A 398 -28.46 4.70 -12.86
CA PHE A 398 -27.91 6.05 -12.79
C PHE A 398 -27.98 6.68 -11.39
N LYS A 399 -29.05 6.43 -10.62
CA LYS A 399 -29.24 7.03 -9.30
C LYS A 399 -28.52 6.22 -8.22
N LEU A 400 -28.64 4.89 -8.28
CA LEU A 400 -28.05 4.01 -7.26
C LEU A 400 -26.52 3.98 -7.34
N ASP A 401 -25.96 4.03 -8.55
CA ASP A 401 -24.53 3.93 -8.83
C ASP A 401 -23.87 5.26 -9.21
N PHE A 402 -24.53 6.40 -8.93
CA PHE A 402 -24.05 7.71 -9.38
C PHE A 402 -22.59 7.99 -9.00
N GLU A 403 -22.17 7.64 -7.78
CA GLU A 403 -20.79 7.85 -7.29
C GLU A 403 -19.77 7.04 -8.10
N LYS A 404 -20.05 5.77 -8.37
CA LYS A 404 -19.20 4.92 -9.22
C LYS A 404 -19.12 5.45 -10.63
N LEU A 405 -20.26 5.83 -11.22
CA LEU A 405 -20.32 6.43 -12.55
C LEU A 405 -19.56 7.75 -12.60
N GLN A 406 -19.68 8.58 -11.56
CA GLN A 406 -18.93 9.83 -11.44
C GLN A 406 -17.43 9.58 -11.40
N ASN A 407 -16.97 8.59 -10.63
CA ASN A 407 -15.55 8.21 -10.56
C ASN A 407 -15.04 7.70 -11.90
N ILE A 408 -15.79 6.85 -12.60
CA ILE A 408 -15.43 6.37 -13.94
C ILE A 408 -15.31 7.54 -14.92
N VAL A 409 -16.28 8.45 -14.91
CA VAL A 409 -16.27 9.62 -15.81
C VAL A 409 -15.12 10.57 -15.47
N LEU A 410 -14.83 10.76 -14.19
CA LEU A 410 -13.71 11.58 -13.73
C LEU A 410 -12.39 10.98 -14.20
N THR A 411 -12.17 9.68 -13.98
CA THR A 411 -10.97 8.98 -14.45
C THR A 411 -10.83 9.08 -15.96
N ASN A 412 -11.90 8.84 -16.72
CA ASN A 412 -11.89 9.00 -18.18
C ASN A 412 -11.56 10.44 -18.61
N LYS A 413 -12.07 11.44 -17.89
CA LYS A 413 -11.79 12.86 -18.15
C LYS A 413 -10.33 13.21 -17.86
N LYS A 414 -9.79 12.71 -16.74
CA LYS A 414 -8.38 12.87 -16.36
C LYS A 414 -7.45 12.24 -17.41
N ASN A 415 -7.74 11.01 -17.83
CA ASN A 415 -6.96 10.32 -18.85
C ASN A 415 -6.93 11.10 -20.19
N ARG A 416 -8.10 11.56 -20.67
CA ARG A 416 -8.15 12.39 -21.89
C ARG A 416 -7.38 13.69 -21.75
N ALA A 417 -7.42 14.33 -20.58
CA ALA A 417 -6.69 15.56 -20.38
C ALA A 417 -5.18 15.35 -20.36
N ILE A 418 -4.72 14.22 -19.81
CA ILE A 418 -3.32 13.81 -19.92
C ILE A 418 -2.95 13.56 -21.39
N ASP A 419 -3.80 12.87 -22.16
CA ASP A 419 -3.58 12.64 -23.59
C ASP A 419 -3.52 13.96 -24.39
N ASP A 420 -4.43 14.89 -24.12
CA ASP A 420 -4.50 16.20 -24.77
C ASP A 420 -3.30 17.08 -24.38
N TRP A 421 -2.91 17.06 -23.10
CA TRP A 421 -1.72 17.73 -22.60
C TRP A 421 -0.47 17.16 -23.27
N PHE A 422 -0.39 15.85 -23.41
CA PHE A 422 0.70 15.15 -24.08
C PHE A 422 0.81 15.59 -25.55
N ARG A 423 -0.30 15.55 -26.31
CA ARG A 423 -0.30 15.97 -27.74
C ARG A 423 0.14 17.42 -27.94
N LYS A 424 -0.18 18.31 -26.99
CA LYS A 424 0.23 19.72 -27.04
C LYS A 424 1.70 19.91 -26.67
N SER A 425 2.20 19.09 -25.75
CA SER A 425 3.54 19.25 -25.15
C SER A 425 4.63 18.46 -25.89
N VAL A 426 4.27 17.58 -26.83
CA VAL A 426 5.24 16.72 -27.54
C VAL A 426 6.24 17.53 -28.37
N GLY A 427 5.86 18.74 -28.81
CA GLY A 427 6.76 19.65 -29.54
C GLY A 427 7.76 20.39 -28.65
N ASP A 428 7.59 20.36 -27.33
CA ASP A 428 8.49 21.03 -26.38
C ASP A 428 9.73 20.18 -26.05
N VAL A 429 9.73 18.90 -26.44
CA VAL A 429 10.76 17.92 -26.09
C VAL A 429 11.32 17.27 -27.35
N TYR A 430 12.60 16.90 -27.33
CA TYR A 430 13.24 16.21 -28.45
C TYR A 430 13.15 14.69 -28.28
N ILE A 431 12.43 14.02 -29.19
CA ILE A 431 12.20 12.57 -29.15
C ILE A 431 12.90 11.89 -30.33
N THR A 432 13.73 10.89 -30.07
CA THR A 432 14.32 10.02 -31.11
C THR A 432 14.02 8.56 -30.82
N VAL A 433 13.65 7.80 -31.84
CA VAL A 433 13.35 6.36 -31.73
C VAL A 433 14.31 5.57 -32.62
N ASP A 434 14.81 4.44 -32.10
CA ASP A 434 15.71 3.57 -32.83
C ASP A 434 15.07 3.08 -34.15
N PRO A 435 15.83 2.96 -35.26
CA PRO A 435 15.30 2.53 -36.56
C PRO A 435 14.49 1.24 -36.53
N GLU A 436 14.83 0.28 -35.66
CA GLU A 436 14.10 -0.98 -35.48
C GLU A 436 12.63 -0.77 -35.06
N TYR A 437 12.35 0.35 -34.38
CA TYR A 437 11.04 0.69 -33.82
C TYR A 437 10.34 1.84 -34.58
N GLN A 438 10.91 2.35 -35.67
CA GLN A 438 10.26 3.39 -36.49
C GLN A 438 8.91 2.94 -37.06
N GLY A 439 8.74 1.64 -37.29
CA GLY A 439 7.48 1.03 -37.71
C GLY A 439 6.36 1.14 -36.67
N CYS A 440 6.69 1.38 -35.39
CA CYS A 440 5.70 1.60 -34.34
C CYS A 440 4.95 2.91 -34.49
N ARG A 441 5.46 3.86 -35.31
CA ARG A 441 4.87 5.20 -35.51
C ARG A 441 4.47 5.83 -34.18
N ILE A 442 5.40 5.79 -33.23
CA ILE A 442 5.22 6.38 -31.90
C ILE A 442 4.72 7.82 -32.10
N PHE A 443 3.50 8.11 -31.64
CA PHE A 443 2.79 9.38 -31.79
C PHE A 443 2.38 9.81 -33.21
N GLY A 444 2.28 8.87 -34.16
CA GLY A 444 1.85 9.16 -35.53
C GLY A 444 2.88 9.91 -36.39
N THR A 445 4.05 10.24 -35.83
CA THR A 445 5.18 10.81 -36.57
C THR A 445 5.98 9.71 -37.24
N SER A 446 6.04 9.67 -38.57
CA SER A 446 7.19 9.06 -39.23
C SER A 446 8.37 10.00 -39.01
N GLN A 447 9.35 9.62 -38.19
CA GLN A 447 10.57 10.41 -38.01
C GLN A 447 11.37 10.42 -39.32
N ALA A 448 10.99 11.31 -40.22
CA ALA A 448 11.74 11.70 -41.40
C ALA A 448 11.85 13.23 -41.40
N SER A 449 12.57 13.79 -40.43
CA SER A 449 13.01 15.19 -40.46
C SER A 449 13.97 15.50 -39.30
N ALA A 450 15.22 15.07 -39.42
CA ALA A 450 16.33 15.64 -38.63
C ALA A 450 17.71 15.34 -39.23
N ALA A 451 17.84 15.27 -40.56
CA ALA A 451 19.15 15.20 -41.21
C ALA A 451 19.15 16.02 -42.50
N GLY A 452 19.89 17.14 -42.50
CA GLY A 452 20.43 17.73 -43.72
C GLY A 452 19.78 19.02 -44.23
N THR A 453 19.86 20.12 -43.48
CA THR A 453 20.06 21.46 -44.08
C THR A 453 21.09 22.24 -43.25
N GLY A 454 22.31 21.70 -43.21
CA GLY A 454 23.51 22.46 -42.87
C GLY A 454 24.10 22.99 -44.17
N GLY A 455 24.10 24.31 -44.32
CA GLY A 455 24.65 24.99 -45.49
C GLY A 455 26.14 24.73 -45.68
N GLY A 456 26.53 24.63 -46.94
CA GLY A 456 27.89 24.86 -47.41
C GLY A 456 27.79 25.78 -48.62
N GLY A 457 28.12 27.05 -48.40
CA GLY A 457 28.44 27.96 -49.49
C GLY A 457 29.84 27.67 -49.98
N GLU A 458 29.99 27.50 -51.29
CA GLU A 458 30.85 28.30 -52.18
C GLU A 458 30.35 28.11 -53.62
#